data_AF-A0A3R7ILA2-F1
#
_entry.id   AF-A0A3R7ILA2-F1
#
_cell.length_a   1.000
_cell.length_b   1.000
_cell.length_c   1.000
_cell.angle_alpha   90.00
_cell.angle_beta   90.00
_cell.angle_gamma   90.00
#
_symmetry.space_group_name_H-M   'P 1'
#
loop_
_entity.id
_entity.type
_entity.pdbx_description
1 polymer ?
#
loop_
_entity_poly.entity_id
_entity_poly.type
_entity_poly.pdbx_seq_one_letter_code
_entity_poly.pdbx_strand_id
1 'polypeptide(L)'
;MTVVNQSPSPSRLLLISVPRTASNLMLKILNVPRQKVMTSDKGGYFFYDAFTTVAHDGRLSKPIKEWTEAEKQEIRDAFQKAVDALEECSQRAEQEGKIAFAKEHAFWFTNPAVFDGQTEHADSFRPHIPDKYGSSNTFSPLNRTVLPDEYLRTWRLTFIIRHPALAFPSLYRAMGKFLKTGLLQTEETTGTLATNLTLKWTRMLYDWCLEQPGLTGKPLVVDAQDVIHNPQVVVRYCEETGLDRDVVQFEWESKQEPADRKTLGPESQKNEPDGGFEKAAEAIMLSTLIKSTGIIKDKTPTAVDITAEARQWKEEFGDEVATMLEKMVRDAMPDYEYLRSRRITV
;
A
#
# COMPACT_ATOMS: atom_id res chain seq x y z
N MET A 1 11.27 -39.25 17.78
CA MET A 1 10.07 -38.67 17.14
C MET A 1 10.10 -37.18 17.39
N THR A 2 10.61 -36.43 16.42
CA THR A 2 10.67 -34.97 16.46
C THR A 2 9.26 -34.44 16.32
N VAL A 3 8.77 -33.76 17.36
CA VAL A 3 7.51 -33.05 17.32
C VAL A 3 7.69 -31.90 16.33
N VAL A 4 7.23 -32.11 15.10
CA VAL A 4 7.04 -31.04 14.12
C VAL A 4 6.04 -30.10 14.76
N ASN A 5 6.51 -28.89 15.09
CA ASN A 5 5.67 -27.82 15.60
C ASN A 5 4.75 -27.38 14.45
N GLN A 6 3.62 -28.08 14.28
CA GLN A 6 2.59 -27.67 13.35
C GLN A 6 1.96 -26.38 13.89
N SER A 7 2.34 -25.25 13.31
CA SER A 7 1.69 -23.97 13.55
C SER A 7 0.20 -24.10 13.21
N PRO A 8 -0.72 -23.68 14.08
CA PRO A 8 -2.15 -23.81 13.81
C PRO A 8 -2.61 -22.70 12.85
N SER A 9 -2.91 -23.09 11.61
CA SER A 9 -3.88 -22.43 10.70
C SER A 9 -3.41 -21.14 9.97
N PRO A 10 -4.04 -20.77 8.83
CA PRO A 10 -3.41 -20.49 7.54
C PRO A 10 -2.58 -19.19 7.46
N SER A 11 -1.51 -19.26 6.66
CA SER A 11 -0.58 -18.19 6.33
C SER A 11 -1.27 -16.99 5.67
N ARG A 12 -1.66 -16.00 6.47
CA ARG A 12 -2.11 -14.67 6.01
C ARG A 12 -0.92 -13.72 5.95
N LEU A 13 -0.61 -13.17 4.78
CA LEU A 13 0.47 -12.22 4.56
C LEU A 13 -0.11 -10.85 4.19
N LEU A 14 0.29 -9.82 4.93
CA LEU A 14 -0.10 -8.44 4.66
C LEU A 14 1.13 -7.60 4.32
N LEU A 15 1.27 -7.23 3.05
CA LEU A 15 2.30 -6.33 2.55
C LEU A 15 1.84 -4.88 2.68
N ILE A 16 2.30 -4.23 3.74
CA ILE A 16 2.15 -2.80 3.99
C ILE A 16 3.10 -2.01 3.11
N SER A 17 2.58 -1.02 2.42
CA SER A 17 3.33 -0.15 1.53
C SER A 17 2.87 1.30 1.64
N VAL A 18 3.53 2.18 0.91
CA VAL A 18 3.07 3.54 0.58
C VAL A 18 3.18 3.68 -0.94
N PRO A 19 2.41 4.54 -1.64
CA PRO A 19 2.60 4.74 -3.06
C PRO A 19 4.06 4.98 -3.42
N ARG A 20 4.46 4.47 -4.58
CA ARG A 20 5.82 4.64 -5.15
C ARG A 20 6.96 3.96 -4.39
N THR A 21 6.67 3.03 -3.47
CA THR A 21 7.65 2.17 -2.75
C THR A 21 8.15 0.95 -3.54
N ALA A 22 7.90 0.88 -4.85
CA ALA A 22 8.23 -0.30 -5.67
C ALA A 22 7.53 -1.60 -5.24
N SER A 23 6.41 -1.52 -4.50
CA SER A 23 5.63 -2.70 -4.08
C SER A 23 5.12 -3.52 -5.27
N ASN A 24 4.70 -2.87 -6.37
CA ASN A 24 4.31 -3.57 -7.60
C ASN A 24 5.49 -4.23 -8.33
N LEU A 25 6.70 -3.66 -8.22
CA LEU A 25 7.91 -4.32 -8.72
C LEU A 25 8.19 -5.56 -7.88
N MET A 26 8.09 -5.47 -6.54
CA MET A 26 8.23 -6.62 -5.66
C MET A 26 7.22 -7.72 -5.99
N LEU A 27 5.94 -7.40 -6.21
CA LEU A 27 4.94 -8.38 -6.65
C LEU A 27 5.29 -9.03 -7.99
N LYS A 28 5.82 -8.25 -8.94
CA LYS A 28 6.26 -8.77 -10.23
C LYS A 28 7.42 -9.76 -10.04
N ILE A 29 8.40 -9.42 -9.20
CA ILE A 29 9.54 -10.29 -8.88
C ILE A 29 9.07 -11.58 -8.17
N LEU A 30 8.16 -11.45 -7.20
CA LEU A 30 7.55 -12.60 -6.51
C LEU A 30 6.82 -13.56 -7.44
N ASN A 31 6.45 -13.11 -8.64
CA ASN A 31 5.68 -13.88 -9.60
C ASN A 31 4.37 -14.39 -9.00
N VAL A 32 3.60 -13.48 -8.39
CA VAL A 32 2.34 -13.76 -7.67
C VAL A 32 1.42 -14.77 -8.39
N PRO A 33 1.21 -14.72 -9.73
CA PRO A 33 0.39 -15.72 -10.41
C PRO A 33 0.89 -17.17 -10.35
N ARG A 34 2.21 -17.38 -10.12
CA ARG A 34 2.83 -18.70 -9.92
C ARG A 34 3.02 -19.07 -8.45
N GLN A 35 2.72 -18.16 -7.53
CA GLN A 35 2.74 -18.43 -6.09
C GLN A 35 1.49 -19.19 -5.65
N LYS A 36 1.59 -19.98 -4.58
CA LYS A 36 0.45 -20.64 -3.95
C LYS A 36 -0.34 -19.68 -3.04
N VAL A 37 -0.82 -18.58 -3.61
CA VAL A 37 -1.50 -17.49 -2.90
C VAL A 37 -2.92 -17.25 -3.43
N MET A 38 -3.78 -16.70 -2.58
CA MET A 38 -5.07 -16.11 -2.92
C MET A 38 -5.00 -14.62 -2.67
N THR A 39 -5.41 -13.78 -3.61
CA THR A 39 -5.32 -12.31 -3.50
C THR A 39 -6.38 -11.63 -4.36
N SER A 40 -6.59 -10.33 -4.12
CA SER A 40 -7.45 -9.47 -4.94
C SER A 40 -6.85 -9.25 -6.34
N ASP A 41 -7.71 -9.20 -7.36
CA ASP A 41 -7.34 -8.87 -8.74
C ASP A 41 -7.01 -7.37 -8.92
N LYS A 42 -7.39 -6.52 -7.96
CA LYS A 42 -6.98 -5.11 -7.85
C LYS A 42 -5.53 -4.98 -7.36
N GLY A 43 -4.60 -5.75 -7.91
CA GLY A 43 -3.19 -5.75 -7.52
C GLY A 43 -2.92 -6.18 -6.08
N GLY A 44 -3.84 -6.92 -5.47
CA GLY A 44 -3.80 -7.35 -4.06
C GLY A 44 -4.38 -6.34 -3.05
N TYR A 45 -4.96 -5.23 -3.52
CA TYR A 45 -5.60 -4.23 -2.68
C TYR A 45 -7.07 -4.57 -2.38
N PHE A 46 -7.50 -4.30 -1.15
CA PHE A 46 -8.87 -4.44 -0.65
C PHE A 46 -9.41 -3.10 -0.11
N PHE A 47 -8.55 -2.23 0.44
CA PHE A 47 -8.97 -0.96 1.06
C PHE A 47 -8.89 0.26 0.13
N TYR A 48 -8.59 0.07 -1.16
CA TYR A 48 -8.54 1.16 -2.14
C TYR A 48 -9.86 1.95 -2.18
N ASP A 49 -10.98 1.25 -2.41
CA ASP A 49 -12.30 1.87 -2.52
C ASP A 49 -12.68 2.59 -1.23
N ALA A 50 -12.44 1.96 -0.08
CA ALA A 50 -12.67 2.57 1.24
C ALA A 50 -11.89 3.88 1.42
N PHE A 51 -10.61 3.91 1.05
CA PHE A 51 -9.83 5.14 1.12
C PHE A 51 -10.32 6.20 0.13
N THR A 52 -10.73 5.82 -1.08
CA THR A 52 -11.29 6.79 -2.03
C THR A 52 -12.58 7.43 -1.50
N THR A 53 -13.44 6.66 -0.81
CA THR A 53 -14.62 7.19 -0.12
C THR A 53 -14.25 8.15 1.02
N VAL A 54 -13.16 7.90 1.74
CA VAL A 54 -12.63 8.80 2.78
C VAL A 54 -12.12 10.11 2.17
N ALA A 55 -11.49 10.06 1.00
CA ALA A 55 -10.90 11.24 0.35
C ALA A 55 -11.91 12.08 -0.45
N HIS A 56 -13.04 11.48 -0.86
CA HIS A 56 -14.09 12.06 -1.70
C HIS A 56 -14.53 13.46 -1.25
N ASP A 57 -14.84 14.35 -2.20
CA ASP A 57 -15.33 15.73 -1.97
C ASP A 57 -14.48 16.55 -0.96
N GLY A 58 -13.18 16.26 -0.93
CA GLY A 58 -12.24 16.94 -0.05
C GLY A 58 -12.48 16.70 1.44
N ARG A 59 -13.16 15.61 1.84
CA ARG A 59 -13.44 15.26 3.25
C ARG A 59 -12.19 15.28 4.12
N LEU A 60 -11.07 14.77 3.61
CA LEU A 60 -9.76 14.78 4.30
C LEU A 60 -9.20 16.19 4.57
N SER A 61 -9.78 17.25 3.99
CA SER A 61 -9.39 18.64 4.21
C SER A 61 -10.33 19.35 5.20
N LYS A 62 -11.35 18.65 5.74
CA LYS A 62 -12.34 19.17 6.68
C LYS A 62 -12.27 18.40 8.01
N PRO A 63 -12.44 19.06 9.17
CA PRO A 63 -12.55 18.38 10.45
C PRO A 63 -13.69 17.35 10.49
N ILE A 64 -13.49 16.22 11.16
CA ILE A 64 -14.46 15.11 11.19
C ILE A 64 -15.79 15.48 11.83
N LYS A 65 -15.78 16.38 12.81
CA LYS A 65 -17.01 16.98 13.38
C LYS A 65 -17.92 17.64 12.33
N GLU A 66 -17.40 18.03 11.17
CA GLU A 66 -18.16 18.63 10.07
C GLU A 66 -18.72 17.59 9.11
N TRP A 67 -18.31 16.32 9.23
CA TRP A 67 -18.81 15.24 8.40
C TRP A 67 -20.20 14.81 8.90
N THR A 68 -21.13 14.68 7.98
CA THR A 68 -22.48 14.21 8.26
C THR A 68 -22.50 12.74 8.65
N GLU A 69 -23.54 12.29 9.35
CA GLU A 69 -23.70 10.87 9.68
C GLU A 69 -23.84 9.99 8.44
N ALA A 70 -24.39 10.52 7.35
CA ALA A 70 -24.48 9.82 6.07
C ALA A 70 -23.08 9.56 5.48
N GLU A 71 -22.19 10.55 5.49
CA GLU A 71 -20.80 10.40 5.03
C GLU A 71 -20.01 9.43 5.91
N LYS A 72 -20.18 9.52 7.24
CA LYS A 72 -19.55 8.56 8.16
C LYS A 72 -20.04 7.14 7.93
N GLN A 73 -21.34 6.97 7.69
CA GLN A 73 -21.93 5.66 7.39
C GLN A 73 -21.41 5.11 6.07
N GLU A 74 -21.34 5.94 5.01
CA GLU A 74 -20.79 5.55 3.72
C GLU A 74 -19.35 5.03 3.84
N ILE A 75 -18.51 5.73 4.60
CA ILE A 75 -17.12 5.33 4.87
C ILE A 75 -17.07 4.02 5.66
N ARG A 76 -17.91 3.88 6.71
CA ARG A 76 -17.99 2.66 7.52
C ARG A 76 -18.40 1.46 6.68
N ASP A 77 -19.38 1.64 5.79
CA ASP A 77 -19.86 0.60 4.86
C ASP A 77 -18.76 0.21 3.86
N ALA A 78 -17.97 1.18 3.39
CA ALA A 78 -16.84 0.91 2.51
C ALA A 78 -15.73 0.11 3.23
N PHE A 79 -15.43 0.44 4.49
CA PHE A 79 -14.53 -0.37 5.32
C PHE A 79 -15.08 -1.78 5.59
N GLN A 80 -16.39 -1.92 5.82
CA GLN A 80 -17.02 -3.23 6.00
C GLN A 80 -16.86 -4.09 4.74
N LYS A 81 -17.14 -3.55 3.55
CA LYS A 81 -16.95 -4.25 2.28
C LYS A 81 -15.50 -4.72 2.08
N ALA A 82 -14.53 -3.89 2.44
CA ALA A 82 -13.11 -4.25 2.36
C ALA A 82 -12.77 -5.42 3.29
N VAL A 83 -13.27 -5.40 4.53
CA VAL A 83 -13.07 -6.51 5.50
C VAL A 83 -13.77 -7.78 5.03
N ASP A 84 -15.01 -7.69 4.54
CA ASP A 84 -15.76 -8.85 4.06
C ASP A 84 -15.04 -9.54 2.89
N ALA A 85 -14.54 -8.75 1.92
CA ALA A 85 -13.76 -9.26 0.80
C ALA A 85 -12.43 -9.89 1.25
N LEU A 86 -11.77 -9.29 2.25
CA LEU A 86 -10.54 -9.82 2.84
C LEU A 86 -10.78 -11.15 3.58
N GLU A 87 -11.92 -11.28 4.27
CA GLU A 87 -12.35 -12.52 4.92
C GLU A 87 -12.72 -13.60 3.91
N GLU A 88 -13.47 -13.27 2.85
CA GLU A 88 -13.78 -14.21 1.78
C GLU A 88 -12.50 -14.74 1.12
N CYS A 89 -11.57 -13.84 0.78
CA CYS A 89 -10.25 -14.20 0.26
C CYS A 89 -9.52 -15.15 1.21
N SER A 90 -9.53 -14.85 2.51
CA SER A 90 -8.84 -15.66 3.52
C SER A 90 -9.47 -17.05 3.70
N GLN A 91 -10.80 -17.13 3.70
CA GLN A 91 -11.53 -18.40 3.80
C GLN A 91 -11.29 -19.29 2.57
N ARG A 92 -11.34 -18.70 1.37
CA ARG A 92 -11.02 -19.43 0.13
C ARG A 92 -9.57 -19.89 0.09
N ALA A 93 -8.64 -19.05 0.56
CA ALA A 93 -7.23 -19.43 0.69
C ALA A 93 -7.07 -20.67 1.57
N GLU A 94 -7.73 -20.69 2.73
CA GLU A 94 -7.71 -21.82 3.65
C GLU A 94 -8.27 -23.10 3.02
N GLN A 95 -9.44 -23.01 2.40
CA GLN A 95 -10.10 -24.14 1.72
C GLN A 95 -9.24 -24.75 0.60
N GLU A 96 -8.48 -23.92 -0.13
CA GLU A 96 -7.60 -24.34 -1.22
C GLU A 96 -6.16 -24.63 -0.76
N GLY A 97 -5.86 -24.52 0.54
CA GLY A 97 -4.53 -24.69 1.11
C GLY A 97 -3.50 -23.69 0.57
N LYS A 98 -3.94 -22.47 0.26
CA LYS A 98 -3.15 -21.32 -0.23
C LYS A 98 -2.88 -20.32 0.89
N ILE A 99 -1.92 -19.42 0.64
CA ILE A 99 -1.62 -18.26 1.48
C ILE A 99 -2.59 -17.12 1.14
N ALA A 100 -3.29 -16.55 2.11
CA ALA A 100 -4.07 -15.33 1.88
C ALA A 100 -3.09 -14.16 1.79
N PHE A 101 -3.07 -13.44 0.67
CA PHE A 101 -2.12 -12.36 0.42
C PHE A 101 -2.87 -11.06 0.15
N ALA A 102 -2.59 -10.04 0.97
CA ALA A 102 -3.08 -8.68 0.76
C ALA A 102 -1.89 -7.72 0.68
N LYS A 103 -2.01 -6.70 -0.15
CA LYS A 103 -1.09 -5.58 -0.24
C LYS A 103 -1.89 -4.33 -0.01
N GLU A 104 -1.52 -3.51 0.97
CA GLU A 104 -2.24 -2.30 1.30
C GLU A 104 -1.31 -1.10 1.42
N HIS A 105 -1.86 0.10 1.24
CA HIS A 105 -1.19 1.30 1.73
C HIS A 105 -1.56 1.54 3.19
N ALA A 106 -0.57 1.82 4.05
CA ALA A 106 -0.78 1.91 5.50
C ALA A 106 -1.93 2.89 5.87
N PHE A 107 -2.03 4.01 5.17
CA PHE A 107 -3.05 5.02 5.41
C PHE A 107 -4.44 4.63 4.88
N TRP A 108 -4.58 3.64 3.99
CA TRP A 108 -5.88 3.26 3.43
C TRP A 108 -6.82 2.62 4.44
N PHE A 109 -6.27 1.90 5.42
CA PHE A 109 -7.02 1.28 6.50
C PHE A 109 -6.69 1.93 7.86
N THR A 110 -6.02 3.08 7.83
CA THR A 110 -5.89 3.96 9.00
C THR A 110 -7.25 4.59 9.29
N ASN A 111 -7.66 4.60 10.56
CA ASN A 111 -8.94 5.15 10.96
C ASN A 111 -8.99 6.66 10.65
N PRO A 112 -9.96 7.16 9.87
CA PRO A 112 -10.00 8.57 9.48
C PRO A 112 -9.94 9.54 10.67
N ALA A 113 -10.54 9.15 11.82
CA ALA A 113 -10.49 9.87 13.10
C ALA A 113 -9.09 10.32 13.53
N VAL A 114 -8.05 9.59 13.12
CA VAL A 114 -6.68 9.86 13.56
C VAL A 114 -5.94 10.87 12.68
N PHE A 115 -6.43 11.17 11.47
CA PHE A 115 -5.77 12.12 10.56
C PHE A 115 -5.82 13.55 11.10
N ASP A 116 -6.93 13.92 11.74
CA ASP A 116 -7.14 15.23 12.37
C ASP A 116 -7.02 15.17 13.91
N GLY A 117 -6.52 14.05 14.46
CA GLY A 117 -6.34 13.86 15.91
C GLY A 117 -7.62 13.68 16.73
N GLN A 118 -8.79 13.60 16.09
CA GLN A 118 -10.10 13.46 16.74
C GLN A 118 -10.44 11.99 17.06
N THR A 119 -9.60 11.35 17.87
CA THR A 119 -9.67 9.91 18.18
C THR A 119 -10.98 9.48 18.86
N GLU A 120 -11.72 10.40 19.47
CA GLU A 120 -13.06 10.20 20.03
C GLU A 120 -14.09 9.76 18.98
N HIS A 121 -13.85 10.05 17.70
CA HIS A 121 -14.71 9.62 16.59
C HIS A 121 -14.30 8.28 15.97
N ALA A 122 -13.29 7.59 16.52
CA ALA A 122 -12.76 6.36 15.92
C ALA A 122 -13.84 5.26 15.77
N ASP A 123 -14.78 5.16 16.72
CA ASP A 123 -15.86 4.17 16.70
C ASP A 123 -16.81 4.33 15.50
N SER A 124 -16.90 5.54 14.93
CA SER A 124 -17.72 5.81 13.76
C SER A 124 -17.25 5.10 12.48
N PHE A 125 -16.00 4.61 12.45
CA PHE A 125 -15.38 4.06 11.25
C PHE A 125 -14.92 2.60 11.40
N ARG A 126 -15.13 1.99 12.57
CA ARG A 126 -14.72 0.60 12.81
C ARG A 126 -15.69 -0.37 12.13
N PRO A 127 -15.23 -1.24 11.22
CA PRO A 127 -16.04 -2.33 10.69
C PRO A 127 -16.30 -3.38 11.76
N HIS A 128 -17.37 -4.15 11.57
CA HIS A 128 -17.63 -5.36 12.33
C HIS A 128 -16.63 -6.45 11.92
N ILE A 129 -15.94 -7.02 12.91
CA ILE A 129 -15.03 -8.15 12.75
C ILE A 129 -15.71 -9.42 13.26
N PRO A 130 -15.61 -10.55 12.54
CA PRO A 130 -16.23 -11.81 12.97
C PRO A 130 -15.77 -12.27 14.36
N ASP A 131 -16.71 -12.74 15.18
CA ASP A 131 -16.48 -13.15 16.58
C ASP A 131 -15.41 -14.25 16.76
N LYS A 132 -15.10 -15.01 15.69
CA LYS A 132 -14.04 -16.05 15.71
C LYS A 132 -12.65 -15.50 16.07
N TYR A 133 -12.44 -14.19 15.95
CA TYR A 133 -11.18 -13.53 16.32
C TYR A 133 -11.15 -13.05 17.77
N GLY A 134 -12.24 -13.22 18.53
CA GLY A 134 -12.38 -12.78 19.92
C GLY A 134 -13.40 -11.66 20.08
N SER A 135 -13.95 -11.52 21.28
CA SER A 135 -15.04 -10.58 21.58
C SER A 135 -14.56 -9.18 22.01
N SER A 136 -13.25 -9.00 22.24
CA SER A 136 -12.70 -7.80 22.87
C SER A 136 -12.51 -6.64 21.90
N ASN A 137 -12.28 -6.91 20.61
CA ASN A 137 -12.06 -5.91 19.55
C ASN A 137 -11.20 -4.72 20.02
N THR A 138 -9.98 -5.02 20.50
CA THR A 138 -9.13 -4.03 21.17
C THR A 138 -8.37 -3.15 20.18
N PHE A 139 -8.08 -1.92 20.58
CA PHE A 139 -7.29 -0.97 19.80
C PHE A 139 -6.21 -0.37 20.71
N SER A 140 -5.03 -0.98 20.71
CA SER A 140 -3.87 -0.49 21.45
C SER A 140 -3.47 0.94 21.03
N PRO A 141 -2.77 1.72 21.88
CA PRO A 141 -2.45 3.13 21.58
C PRO A 141 -1.69 3.38 20.25
N LEU A 142 -0.91 2.39 19.79
CA LEU A 142 -0.21 2.44 18.49
C LEU A 142 -1.05 1.89 17.32
N ASN A 143 -2.15 1.18 17.58
CA ASN A 143 -3.09 0.77 16.56
C ASN A 143 -3.98 1.95 16.17
N ARG A 144 -3.62 2.60 15.07
CA ARG A 144 -4.41 3.68 14.47
C ARG A 144 -5.29 3.21 13.32
N THR A 145 -5.43 1.91 13.14
CA THR A 145 -6.18 1.32 12.02
C THR A 145 -7.65 1.16 12.37
N VAL A 146 -8.47 0.84 11.37
CA VAL A 146 -9.86 0.42 11.59
C VAL A 146 -9.96 -1.04 12.03
N LEU A 147 -8.86 -1.80 11.99
CA LEU A 147 -8.81 -3.22 12.33
C LEU A 147 -8.39 -3.41 13.80
N PRO A 148 -9.10 -4.22 14.59
CA PRO A 148 -8.73 -4.48 15.97
C PRO A 148 -7.45 -5.32 16.08
N ASP A 149 -6.79 -5.24 17.23
CA ASP A 149 -5.51 -5.87 17.47
C ASP A 149 -5.58 -7.39 17.27
N GLU A 150 -6.66 -8.03 17.72
CA GLU A 150 -6.91 -9.46 17.56
C GLU A 150 -6.89 -9.86 16.08
N TYR A 151 -7.55 -9.07 15.24
CA TYR A 151 -7.61 -9.32 13.81
C TYR A 151 -6.24 -9.14 13.15
N LEU A 152 -5.57 -8.01 13.43
CA LEU A 152 -4.25 -7.72 12.87
C LEU A 152 -3.21 -8.77 13.26
N ARG A 153 -3.27 -9.31 14.49
CA ARG A 153 -2.34 -10.36 14.95
C ARG A 153 -2.40 -11.65 14.13
N THR A 154 -3.52 -11.91 13.45
CA THR A 154 -3.66 -13.07 12.55
C THR A 154 -2.89 -12.91 11.23
N TRP A 155 -2.45 -11.69 10.91
CA TRP A 155 -1.65 -11.43 9.73
C TRP A 155 -0.16 -11.43 10.09
N ARG A 156 0.66 -11.94 9.18
CA ARG A 156 2.09 -11.67 9.18
C ARG A 156 2.36 -10.42 8.37
N LEU A 157 2.76 -9.35 9.05
CA LEU A 157 2.97 -8.04 8.43
C LEU A 157 4.37 -7.91 7.84
N THR A 158 4.44 -7.35 6.64
CA THR A 158 5.67 -6.95 5.95
C THR A 158 5.54 -5.52 5.50
N PHE A 159 6.59 -4.72 5.64
CA PHE A 159 6.61 -3.31 5.31
C PHE A 159 7.61 -3.09 4.17
N ILE A 160 7.13 -2.67 3.00
CA ILE A 160 8.01 -2.20 1.94
C ILE A 160 8.13 -0.66 1.98
N ILE A 161 9.37 -0.20 2.13
CA ILE A 161 9.72 1.22 2.27
C ILE A 161 10.59 1.66 1.10
N ARG A 162 10.66 2.97 0.88
CA ARG A 162 11.57 3.59 -0.09
C ARG A 162 11.99 4.95 0.42
N HIS A 163 13.20 5.36 0.06
CA HIS A 163 13.72 6.69 0.37
C HIS A 163 12.70 7.80 0.00
N PRO A 164 12.26 8.64 0.96
CA PRO A 164 11.21 9.65 0.72
C PRO A 164 11.50 10.58 -0.45
N ALA A 165 12.75 11.02 -0.62
CA ALA A 165 13.17 11.86 -1.76
C ALA A 165 12.95 11.22 -3.14
N LEU A 166 12.83 9.89 -3.24
CA LEU A 166 12.50 9.21 -4.50
C LEU A 166 10.98 8.95 -4.62
N ALA A 167 10.33 8.63 -3.51
CA ALA A 167 8.91 8.28 -3.50
C ALA A 167 8.00 9.52 -3.64
N PHE A 168 8.26 10.57 -2.86
CA PHE A 168 7.37 11.73 -2.71
C PHE A 168 7.28 12.58 -3.99
N PRO A 169 8.38 13.01 -4.62
CA PRO A 169 8.30 13.72 -5.90
C PRO A 169 7.70 12.85 -7.00
N SER A 170 7.98 11.54 -6.99
CA SER A 170 7.36 10.63 -7.95
C SER A 170 5.85 10.50 -7.76
N LEU A 171 5.35 10.58 -6.52
CA LEU A 171 3.92 10.59 -6.25
C LEU A 171 3.30 11.92 -6.69
N TYR A 172 3.95 13.03 -6.37
CA TYR A 172 3.50 14.36 -6.79
C TYR A 172 3.31 14.46 -8.31
N ARG A 173 4.27 13.96 -9.11
CA ARG A 173 4.14 13.84 -10.57
C ARG A 173 2.94 12.99 -11.01
N ALA A 174 2.65 11.89 -10.29
CA ALA A 174 1.51 11.02 -10.61
C ALA A 174 0.18 11.72 -10.30
N MET A 175 0.08 12.41 -9.17
CA MET A 175 -1.09 13.21 -8.81
C MET A 175 -1.34 14.33 -9.82
N GLY A 176 -0.29 14.99 -10.31
CA GLY A 176 -0.42 15.98 -11.38
C GLY A 176 -1.00 15.40 -12.68
N LYS A 177 -0.78 14.11 -12.97
CA LYS A 177 -1.43 13.43 -14.09
C LYS A 177 -2.89 13.10 -13.77
N PHE A 178 -3.18 12.63 -12.55
CA PHE A 178 -4.55 12.36 -12.11
C PHE A 178 -5.44 13.60 -12.21
N LEU A 179 -4.95 14.76 -11.78
CA LEU A 179 -5.66 16.04 -11.91
C LEU A 179 -5.96 16.36 -13.38
N LYS A 180 -4.95 16.23 -14.27
CA LYS A 180 -5.12 16.49 -15.70
C LYS A 180 -6.12 15.56 -16.39
N THR A 181 -6.29 14.35 -15.86
CA THR A 181 -7.22 13.34 -16.40
C THR A 181 -8.57 13.32 -15.68
N GLY A 182 -8.79 14.17 -14.67
CA GLY A 182 -10.01 14.17 -13.85
C GLY A 182 -10.16 12.96 -12.92
N LEU A 183 -9.08 12.20 -12.68
CA LEU A 183 -9.05 11.06 -11.76
C LEU A 183 -8.89 11.48 -10.29
N LEU A 184 -8.55 12.75 -10.06
CA LEU A 184 -8.43 13.36 -8.74
C LEU A 184 -8.98 14.78 -8.87
N GLN A 185 -9.82 15.21 -7.94
CA GLN A 185 -10.33 16.58 -7.90
C GLN A 185 -9.36 17.49 -7.13
N THR A 186 -9.35 18.78 -7.46
CA THR A 186 -8.48 19.76 -6.79
C THR A 186 -8.73 19.79 -5.28
N GLU A 187 -9.98 19.68 -4.85
CA GLU A 187 -10.39 19.69 -3.42
C GLU A 187 -9.84 18.50 -2.63
N GLU A 188 -9.51 17.40 -3.30
CA GLU A 188 -9.00 16.17 -2.70
C GLU A 188 -7.47 16.18 -2.53
N THR A 189 -6.77 17.09 -3.22
CA THR A 189 -5.30 17.07 -3.30
C THR A 189 -4.61 17.33 -1.97
N THR A 190 -5.03 18.31 -1.19
CA THR A 190 -4.37 18.70 0.07
C THR A 190 -4.38 17.57 1.08
N GLY A 191 -5.56 17.02 1.40
CA GLY A 191 -5.70 15.88 2.31
C GLY A 191 -5.00 14.62 1.80
N THR A 192 -5.03 14.38 0.48
CA THR A 192 -4.29 13.27 -0.13
C THR A 192 -2.77 13.45 0.03
N LEU A 193 -2.22 14.64 -0.21
CA LEU A 193 -0.80 14.89 -0.01
C LEU A 193 -0.40 14.70 1.47
N ALA A 194 -1.19 15.23 2.40
CA ALA A 194 -0.90 15.10 3.84
C ALA A 194 -0.87 13.65 4.32
N THR A 195 -1.77 12.80 3.81
CA THR A 195 -1.82 11.37 4.17
C THR A 195 -0.72 10.54 3.49
N ASN A 196 -0.24 10.97 2.32
CA ASN A 196 0.69 10.20 1.49
C ASN A 196 2.16 10.60 1.63
N LEU A 197 2.47 11.88 1.89
CA LEU A 197 3.83 12.40 1.98
C LEU A 197 4.43 12.23 3.38
N THR A 198 4.25 11.04 3.96
CA THR A 198 4.76 10.69 5.28
C THR A 198 4.96 9.17 5.40
N LEU A 199 5.85 8.75 6.30
CA LEU A 199 5.99 7.35 6.72
C LEU A 199 5.36 7.08 8.09
N LYS A 200 4.75 8.08 8.73
CA LYS A 200 4.19 8.01 10.08
C LYS A 200 3.28 6.79 10.27
N TRP A 201 2.32 6.57 9.36
CA TRP A 201 1.36 5.46 9.47
C TRP A 201 2.04 4.10 9.37
N THR A 202 3.03 3.99 8.48
CA THR A 202 3.87 2.80 8.33
C THR A 202 4.67 2.54 9.60
N ARG A 203 5.27 3.60 10.16
CA ARG A 203 6.07 3.54 11.37
C ARG A 203 5.24 3.14 12.59
N MET A 204 4.07 3.76 12.79
CA MET A 204 3.18 3.46 13.91
C MET A 204 2.70 2.01 13.87
N LEU A 205 2.31 1.51 12.70
CA LEU A 205 1.89 0.10 12.56
C LEU A 205 3.06 -0.86 12.78
N TYR A 206 4.27 -0.51 12.36
CA TYR A 206 5.46 -1.30 12.65
C TYR A 206 5.78 -1.34 14.15
N ASP A 207 5.72 -0.20 14.85
CA ASP A 207 5.95 -0.16 16.29
C ASP A 207 4.84 -0.90 17.05
N TRP A 208 3.58 -0.80 16.60
CA TRP A 208 2.48 -1.64 17.12
C TRP A 208 2.87 -3.12 17.04
N CYS A 209 3.39 -3.60 15.91
CA CYS A 209 3.82 -5.00 15.77
C CYS A 209 4.85 -5.42 16.83
N LEU A 210 5.77 -4.52 17.20
CA LEU A 210 6.80 -4.82 18.21
C LEU A 210 6.24 -4.95 19.62
N GLU A 211 5.08 -4.35 19.89
CA GLU A 211 4.42 -4.39 21.21
C GLU A 211 3.40 -5.53 21.33
N GLN A 212 3.14 -6.28 20.27
CA GLN A 212 2.11 -7.32 20.26
C GLN A 212 2.61 -8.69 20.73
N PRO A 213 2.21 -9.19 21.92
CA PRO A 213 2.69 -10.46 22.48
C PRO A 213 2.21 -11.71 21.72
N GLY A 214 1.20 -11.59 20.85
CA GLY A 214 0.62 -12.68 20.08
C GLY A 214 0.71 -12.50 18.57
N LEU A 215 1.62 -11.65 18.08
CA LEU A 215 1.76 -11.42 16.64
C LEU A 215 2.29 -12.65 15.91
N THR A 216 1.69 -12.96 14.76
CA THR A 216 2.13 -14.03 13.88
C THR A 216 3.48 -13.70 13.22
N GLY A 217 4.56 -14.25 13.77
CA GLY A 217 5.92 -14.04 13.27
C GLY A 217 6.46 -12.63 13.54
N LYS A 218 7.73 -12.40 13.17
CA LYS A 218 8.36 -11.09 13.27
C LYS A 218 7.91 -10.19 12.10
N PRO A 219 7.58 -8.91 12.33
CA PRO A 219 7.35 -7.98 11.22
C PRO A 219 8.61 -7.84 10.37
N LEU A 220 8.46 -7.97 9.05
CA LEU A 220 9.57 -7.86 8.10
C LEU A 220 9.61 -6.46 7.50
N VAL A 221 10.81 -5.93 7.24
CA VAL A 221 10.98 -4.68 6.47
C VAL A 221 11.80 -4.97 5.22
N VAL A 222 11.34 -4.48 4.07
CA VAL A 222 12.02 -4.59 2.78
C VAL A 222 12.24 -3.18 2.24
N ASP A 223 13.47 -2.84 1.88
CA ASP A 223 13.76 -1.54 1.24
C ASP A 223 13.74 -1.70 -0.28
N ALA A 224 13.02 -0.82 -0.97
CA ALA A 224 12.98 -0.76 -2.43
C ALA A 224 14.37 -0.61 -3.05
N GLN A 225 15.33 0.02 -2.35
CA GLN A 225 16.72 0.10 -2.77
C GLN A 225 17.32 -1.31 -2.93
N ASP A 226 17.08 -2.20 -1.96
CA ASP A 226 17.57 -3.58 -2.00
C ASP A 226 16.79 -4.41 -3.02
N VAL A 227 15.48 -4.21 -3.16
CA VAL A 227 14.70 -4.88 -4.23
C VAL A 227 15.26 -4.58 -5.62
N ILE A 228 15.77 -3.36 -5.84
CA ILE A 228 16.28 -2.92 -7.14
C ILE A 228 17.75 -3.30 -7.35
N HIS A 229 18.60 -3.08 -6.35
CA HIS A 229 20.05 -3.25 -6.49
C HIS A 229 20.55 -4.62 -6.03
N ASN A 230 19.88 -5.21 -5.04
CA ASN A 230 20.22 -6.49 -4.39
C ASN A 230 19.00 -7.44 -4.35
N PRO A 231 18.41 -7.80 -5.50
CA PRO A 231 17.08 -8.43 -5.56
C PRO A 231 16.97 -9.80 -4.87
N GLN A 232 18.09 -10.39 -4.45
CA GLN A 232 18.13 -11.55 -3.55
C GLN A 232 17.38 -11.32 -2.22
N VAL A 233 17.18 -10.07 -1.81
CA VAL A 233 16.31 -9.73 -0.67
C VAL A 233 14.88 -10.29 -0.84
N VAL A 234 14.36 -10.37 -2.08
CA VAL A 234 13.03 -10.94 -2.35
C VAL A 234 13.04 -12.46 -2.21
N VAL A 235 14.14 -13.11 -2.57
CA VAL A 235 14.33 -14.55 -2.35
C VAL A 235 14.38 -14.85 -0.85
N ARG A 236 15.13 -14.05 -0.07
CA ARG A 236 15.15 -14.15 1.39
C ARG A 236 13.77 -13.91 1.99
N TYR A 237 13.03 -12.94 1.47
CA TYR A 237 11.65 -12.70 1.88
C TYR A 237 10.74 -13.92 1.65
N CYS A 238 10.90 -14.64 0.53
CA CYS A 238 10.17 -15.89 0.31
C CYS A 238 10.49 -16.95 1.37
N GLU A 239 11.78 -17.16 1.70
CA GLU A 239 12.19 -18.09 2.76
C GLU A 239 11.56 -17.73 4.11
N GLU A 240 11.56 -16.44 4.46
CA GLU A 240 10.99 -15.98 5.71
C GLU A 240 9.49 -16.24 5.73
N THR A 241 8.76 -15.94 4.66
CA THR A 241 7.29 -15.92 4.63
C THR A 241 6.61 -17.23 4.20
N GLY A 242 7.37 -18.21 3.73
CA GLY A 242 6.82 -19.47 3.20
C GLY A 242 6.27 -19.34 1.77
N LEU A 243 6.58 -18.25 1.06
CA LEU A 243 6.36 -18.17 -0.38
C LEU A 243 7.40 -19.02 -1.12
N ASP A 244 7.06 -19.44 -2.32
CA ASP A 244 7.95 -20.25 -3.15
C ASP A 244 9.06 -19.37 -3.74
N ARG A 245 10.31 -19.69 -3.39
CA ARG A 245 11.49 -18.96 -3.87
C ARG A 245 11.86 -19.34 -5.31
N ASP A 246 11.49 -20.53 -5.76
CA ASP A 246 11.92 -21.11 -7.04
C ASP A 246 11.12 -20.56 -8.22
N VAL A 247 9.95 -19.96 -7.94
CA VAL A 247 9.11 -19.29 -8.94
C VAL A 247 9.40 -17.78 -9.08
N VAL A 248 10.29 -17.22 -8.25
CA VAL A 248 10.72 -15.82 -8.33
C VAL A 248 11.34 -15.54 -9.70
N GLN A 249 11.03 -14.37 -10.25
CA GLN A 249 11.52 -13.94 -11.56
C GLN A 249 12.18 -12.56 -11.49
N PHE A 250 13.19 -12.31 -12.31
CA PHE A 250 13.84 -10.99 -12.42
C PHE A 250 13.69 -10.36 -13.81
N GLU A 251 13.16 -11.14 -14.74
CA GLU A 251 12.87 -10.78 -16.12
C GLU A 251 11.45 -11.21 -16.47
N TRP A 252 10.82 -10.49 -17.39
CA TRP A 252 9.46 -10.77 -17.84
C TRP A 252 9.23 -10.20 -19.23
N GLU A 253 8.17 -10.67 -19.90
CA GLU A 253 7.76 -10.11 -21.17
C GLU A 253 7.17 -8.70 -21.00
N SER A 254 7.56 -7.79 -21.89
CA SER A 254 6.90 -6.50 -21.99
C SER A 254 5.54 -6.69 -22.67
N LYS A 255 4.47 -6.14 -22.09
CA LYS A 255 3.20 -6.01 -22.80
C LYS A 255 3.41 -4.99 -23.91
N GLN A 256 3.67 -5.43 -25.13
CA GLN A 256 3.54 -4.57 -26.31
C GLN A 256 2.09 -4.09 -26.39
N GLU A 257 1.87 -2.78 -26.57
CA GLU A 257 0.54 -2.32 -26.96
C GLU A 257 0.19 -2.94 -28.32
N PRO A 258 -1.01 -3.51 -28.52
CA PRO A 258 -1.43 -3.93 -29.84
C PRO A 258 -1.34 -2.75 -30.81
N ALA A 259 -0.63 -2.93 -31.92
CA ALA A 259 -0.39 -1.90 -32.94
C ALA A 259 -1.67 -1.33 -33.58
N ASP A 260 -2.83 -1.97 -33.35
CA ASP A 260 -4.10 -1.70 -34.04
C ASP A 260 -5.08 -0.79 -33.29
N ARG A 261 -4.64 -0.03 -32.27
CA ARG A 261 -5.52 0.99 -31.66
C ARG A 261 -5.78 2.22 -32.54
N LYS A 262 -5.17 2.31 -33.73
CA LYS A 262 -5.40 3.40 -34.70
C LYS A 262 -6.64 3.20 -35.59
N THR A 263 -7.35 2.08 -35.52
CA THR A 263 -8.50 1.76 -36.41
C THR A 263 -9.85 1.67 -35.71
N LEU A 264 -9.94 1.82 -34.38
CA LEU A 264 -11.22 1.83 -33.67
C LEU A 264 -11.70 3.27 -33.45
N GLY A 265 -12.75 3.65 -34.20
CA GLY A 265 -13.43 4.93 -34.07
C GLY A 265 -14.07 5.16 -32.68
N PRO A 266 -14.56 6.37 -32.39
CA PRO A 266 -15.01 6.79 -31.05
C PRO A 266 -16.23 6.03 -30.49
N GLU A 267 -16.79 5.06 -31.21
CA GLU A 267 -18.04 4.40 -30.87
C GLU A 267 -17.86 3.07 -30.12
N SER A 268 -16.64 2.52 -30.01
CA SER A 268 -16.40 1.21 -29.39
C SER A 268 -16.25 1.23 -27.86
N GLN A 269 -16.35 2.39 -27.20
CA GLN A 269 -16.09 2.53 -25.75
C GLN A 269 -17.35 2.61 -24.87
N LYS A 270 -18.55 2.36 -25.40
CA LYS A 270 -19.79 2.63 -24.65
C LYS A 270 -20.29 1.51 -23.73
N ASN A 271 -19.65 0.34 -23.68
CA ASN A 271 -20.17 -0.83 -22.94
C ASN A 271 -19.16 -1.52 -22.00
N GLU A 272 -18.28 -0.80 -21.29
CA GLU A 272 -17.65 -1.35 -20.08
C GLU A 272 -18.20 -0.60 -18.84
N PRO A 273 -18.92 -1.27 -17.92
CA PRO A 273 -19.33 -0.66 -16.67
C PRO A 273 -18.09 -0.50 -15.75
N ASP A 274 -17.95 0.67 -15.14
CA ASP A 274 -17.10 1.03 -13.99
C ASP A 274 -15.56 0.87 -14.04
N GLY A 275 -14.97 0.07 -14.94
CA GLY A 275 -13.53 -0.23 -14.90
C GLY A 275 -12.59 0.82 -15.53
N GLY A 276 -13.12 1.87 -16.16
CA GLY A 276 -12.33 2.83 -16.95
C GLY A 276 -11.39 3.72 -16.12
N PHE A 277 -11.90 4.20 -14.98
CA PHE A 277 -11.17 5.10 -14.07
C PHE A 277 -10.01 4.36 -13.38
N GLU A 278 -10.26 3.16 -12.84
CA GLU A 278 -9.25 2.33 -12.18
C GLU A 278 -8.12 1.94 -13.15
N LYS A 279 -8.45 1.49 -14.36
CA LYS A 279 -7.46 1.14 -15.40
C LYS A 279 -6.58 2.33 -15.78
N ALA A 280 -7.15 3.54 -15.84
CA ALA A 280 -6.39 4.75 -16.16
C ALA A 280 -5.43 5.14 -15.02
N ALA A 281 -5.88 5.04 -13.76
CA ALA A 281 -5.05 5.27 -12.59
C ALA A 281 -3.88 4.26 -12.51
N GLU A 282 -4.18 2.98 -12.75
CA GLU A 282 -3.18 1.91 -12.81
C GLU A 282 -2.14 2.16 -13.90
N ALA A 283 -2.56 2.56 -15.11
CA ALA A 283 -1.66 2.85 -16.22
C ALA A 283 -0.64 3.95 -15.88
N ILE A 284 -1.06 5.00 -15.16
CA ILE A 284 -0.17 6.06 -14.70
C ILE A 284 0.83 5.51 -13.67
N MET A 285 0.33 4.78 -12.67
CA MET A 285 1.14 4.28 -11.55
C MET A 285 2.13 3.19 -11.99
N LEU A 286 1.75 2.32 -12.92
CA LEU A 286 2.53 1.17 -13.37
C LEU A 286 3.28 1.42 -14.69
N SER A 287 3.18 2.60 -15.28
CA SER A 287 3.75 2.94 -16.60
C SER A 287 5.19 2.46 -16.84
N THR A 288 6.08 2.59 -15.85
CA THR A 288 7.47 2.10 -15.97
C THR A 288 7.55 0.57 -15.92
N LEU A 289 6.78 -0.07 -15.05
CA LEU A 289 6.78 -1.52 -14.87
C LEU A 289 6.21 -2.22 -16.11
N ILE A 290 5.09 -1.72 -16.65
CA ILE A 290 4.43 -2.27 -17.84
C ILE A 290 5.37 -2.28 -19.07
N LYS A 291 6.18 -1.22 -19.22
CA LYS A 291 7.11 -1.05 -20.35
C LYS A 291 8.46 -1.73 -20.15
N SER A 292 8.71 -2.31 -18.98
CA SER A 292 9.98 -2.97 -18.66
C SER A 292 9.94 -4.46 -19.01
N THR A 293 11.12 -5.06 -19.24
CA THR A 293 11.31 -6.51 -19.34
C THR A 293 12.06 -7.09 -18.13
N GLY A 294 12.27 -6.28 -17.09
CA GLY A 294 13.04 -6.65 -15.90
C GLY A 294 13.26 -5.44 -14.98
N ILE A 295 14.12 -5.61 -13.98
CA ILE A 295 14.45 -4.57 -13.00
C ILE A 295 15.26 -3.44 -13.66
N ILE A 296 14.72 -2.21 -13.63
CA ILE A 296 15.41 -1.01 -14.15
C ILE A 296 16.17 -0.32 -13.01
N LYS A 297 17.50 -0.47 -13.00
CA LYS A 297 18.37 0.10 -11.95
C LYS A 297 18.59 1.60 -12.10
N ASP A 298 18.70 2.11 -13.32
CA ASP A 298 19.11 3.49 -13.61
C ASP A 298 18.15 4.57 -13.07
N LYS A 299 16.91 4.19 -12.73
CA LYS A 299 15.92 5.11 -12.16
C LYS A 299 16.03 5.26 -10.63
N THR A 300 16.92 4.53 -9.99
CA THR A 300 17.13 4.56 -8.54
C THR A 300 18.63 4.72 -8.28
N PRO A 301 19.09 5.92 -7.88
CA PRO A 301 20.50 6.13 -7.62
C PRO A 301 20.97 5.28 -6.41
N THR A 302 22.25 4.94 -6.37
CA THR A 302 22.83 4.13 -5.28
C THR A 302 22.89 4.88 -3.96
N ALA A 303 23.00 6.21 -4.01
CA ALA A 303 22.92 7.13 -2.88
C ALA A 303 22.03 8.33 -3.25
N VAL A 304 21.39 8.92 -2.25
CA VAL A 304 20.46 10.04 -2.45
C VAL A 304 20.96 11.24 -1.66
N ASP A 305 21.18 12.36 -2.34
CA ASP A 305 21.45 13.66 -1.74
C ASP A 305 20.19 14.52 -1.81
N ILE A 306 19.51 14.67 -0.68
CA ILE A 306 18.24 15.41 -0.58
C ILE A 306 18.41 16.87 -1.03
N THR A 307 19.56 17.49 -0.75
CA THR A 307 19.80 18.89 -1.14
C THR A 307 20.03 19.01 -2.64
N ALA A 308 20.72 18.05 -3.26
CA ALA A 308 20.87 18.02 -4.71
C ALA A 308 19.52 17.78 -5.42
N GLU A 309 18.72 16.85 -4.92
CA GLU A 309 17.37 16.58 -5.42
C GLU A 309 16.45 17.80 -5.29
N ALA A 310 16.49 18.51 -4.14
CA ALA A 310 15.69 19.71 -3.92
C ALA A 310 15.99 20.82 -4.94
N ARG A 311 17.23 20.96 -5.44
CA ARG A 311 17.55 21.90 -6.52
C ARG A 311 16.86 21.52 -7.83
N GLN A 312 16.83 20.23 -8.18
CA GLN A 312 16.14 19.76 -9.38
C GLN A 312 14.62 19.96 -9.25
N TRP A 313 14.06 19.77 -8.05
CA TRP A 313 12.63 19.99 -7.81
C TRP A 313 12.24 21.46 -7.99
N LYS A 314 13.12 22.43 -7.72
CA LYS A 314 12.85 23.85 -8.00
C LYS A 314 12.70 24.12 -9.49
N GLU A 315 13.56 23.52 -10.32
CA GLU A 315 13.48 23.63 -11.76
C GLU A 315 12.20 22.95 -12.31
N GLU A 316 11.82 21.80 -11.73
CA GLU A 316 10.69 21.01 -12.22
C GLU A 316 9.32 21.53 -11.74
N PHE A 317 9.20 21.89 -10.46
CA PHE A 317 7.91 22.18 -9.81
C PHE A 317 7.77 23.64 -9.35
N GLY A 318 8.82 24.45 -9.45
CA GLY A 318 8.88 25.79 -8.88
C GLY A 318 9.19 25.79 -7.38
N ASP A 319 9.50 26.98 -6.86
CA ASP A 319 10.05 27.15 -5.52
C ASP A 319 9.13 26.69 -4.38
N GLU A 320 7.84 26.97 -4.46
CA GLU A 320 6.87 26.64 -3.42
C GLU A 320 6.74 25.13 -3.23
N VAL A 321 6.51 24.40 -4.31
CA VAL A 321 6.35 22.94 -4.30
C VAL A 321 7.67 22.26 -3.92
N ALA A 322 8.80 22.74 -4.44
CA ALA A 322 10.11 22.19 -4.08
C ALA A 322 10.40 22.33 -2.58
N THR A 323 10.07 23.50 -2.00
CA THR A 323 10.24 23.76 -0.57
C THR A 323 9.34 22.84 0.27
N MET A 324 8.08 22.66 -0.15
CA MET A 324 7.15 21.73 0.50
C MET A 324 7.67 20.29 0.44
N LEU A 325 8.09 19.81 -0.73
CA LEU A 325 8.61 18.45 -0.92
C LEU A 325 9.88 18.23 -0.09
N GLU A 326 10.82 19.17 -0.08
CA GLU A 326 12.04 19.09 0.73
C GLU A 326 11.70 18.97 2.22
N LYS A 327 10.78 19.79 2.72
CA LYS A 327 10.32 19.69 4.11
C LYS A 327 9.73 18.32 4.41
N MET A 328 8.77 17.84 3.62
CA MET A 328 8.10 16.55 3.86
C MET A 328 9.08 15.38 3.78
N VAL A 329 10.03 15.42 2.84
CA VAL A 329 11.10 14.43 2.73
C VAL A 329 11.95 14.40 3.99
N ARG A 330 12.43 15.56 4.47
CA ARG A 330 13.25 15.65 5.67
C ARG A 330 12.49 15.20 6.92
N ASP A 331 11.21 15.56 7.04
CA ASP A 331 10.35 15.14 8.15
C ASP A 331 10.13 13.62 8.17
N ALA A 332 10.10 12.96 7.02
CA ALA A 332 9.92 11.52 6.90
C ALA A 332 11.24 10.71 7.04
N MET A 333 12.41 11.36 6.99
CA MET A 333 13.70 10.66 7.07
C MET A 333 13.93 9.88 8.36
N PRO A 334 13.60 10.40 9.56
CA PRO A 334 13.77 9.65 10.81
C PRO A 334 12.99 8.32 10.81
N ASP A 335 11.77 8.32 10.26
CA ASP A 335 10.96 7.11 10.12
C ASP A 335 11.56 6.14 9.10
N TYR A 336 12.02 6.66 7.95
CA TYR A 336 12.68 5.87 6.92
C TYR A 336 13.94 5.19 7.46
N GLU A 337 14.84 5.92 8.10
CA GLU A 337 16.10 5.39 8.63
C GLU A 337 15.86 4.35 9.72
N TYR A 338 14.88 4.60 10.61
CA TYR A 338 14.47 3.64 11.62
C TYR A 338 14.00 2.32 11.00
N LEU A 339 13.09 2.37 10.03
CA LEU A 339 12.57 1.17 9.37
C LEU A 339 13.67 0.49 8.56
N ARG A 340 14.48 1.25 7.82
CA ARG A 340 15.60 0.77 7.00
C ARG A 340 16.65 0.03 7.83
N SER A 341 16.93 0.48 9.05
CA SER A 341 17.86 -0.21 9.96
C SER A 341 17.40 -1.61 10.37
N ARG A 342 16.11 -1.94 10.17
CA ARG A 342 15.46 -3.21 10.55
C ARG A 342 15.12 -4.08 9.34
N ARG A 343 15.55 -3.68 8.14
CA ARG A 343 15.27 -4.40 6.90
C ARG A 343 15.96 -5.75 6.83
N ILE A 344 15.40 -6.62 5.99
CA ILE A 344 16.06 -7.84 5.54
C ILE A 344 17.36 -7.43 4.83
N THR A 345 18.46 -8.06 5.22
CA THR A 345 19.77 -7.88 4.59
C THR A 345 20.23 -9.22 4.02
N VAL A 346 20.97 -9.18 2.92
CA VAL A 346 21.48 -10.34 2.18
C VAL A 346 22.98 -10.20 1.93
#